data_AF-A0A932Q3D9-F1
#
_entry.id   AF-A0A932Q3D9-F1
#
_cell.length_a   1.000
_cell.length_b   1.000
_cell.length_c   1.000
_cell.angle_alpha   90.00
_cell.angle_beta   90.00
_cell.angle_gamma   90.00
#
_symmetry.space_group_name_H-M   'P 1'
#
loop_
_entity.id
_entity.type
_entity.pdbx_description
1 polymer ?
#
loop_
_entity_poly.entity_id
_entity_poly.type
_entity_poly.pdbx_seq_one_letter_code
_entity_poly.pdbx_strand_id
1 'polypeptide(L)'
;MKLKSMPKELFVDVLDYLADYEHFEGLDKVLEGDHTVLDLRSAFRELSLYLRHEIEAEKGEKSLPNFQKDERFSIKVRELLSILSPGDERKLLDHFGLLDS
;
A
#
# COMPACT_ATOMS: atom_id res chain seq x y z
N MET A 1 -15.73 -2.49 12.43
CA MET A 1 -15.37 -2.23 11.02
C MET A 1 -14.39 -3.29 10.53
N LYS A 2 -14.57 -3.86 9.33
CA LYS A 2 -13.55 -4.74 8.72
C LYS A 2 -12.54 -3.88 7.95
N LEU A 3 -11.46 -3.46 8.61
CA LEU A 3 -10.42 -2.62 8.01
C LEU A 3 -9.79 -3.25 6.75
N LYS A 4 -9.72 -4.58 6.69
CA LYS A 4 -9.11 -5.34 5.58
C LYS A 4 -9.83 -5.24 4.23
N SER A 5 -11.08 -4.77 4.20
CA SER A 5 -11.87 -4.65 2.96
C SER A 5 -12.06 -3.21 2.52
N MET A 6 -11.33 -2.27 3.11
CA MET A 6 -11.44 -0.85 2.80
C MET A 6 -10.62 -0.50 1.56
N PRO A 7 -11.14 0.30 0.61
CA PRO A 7 -10.34 0.86 -0.47
C PRO A 7 -9.15 1.64 0.10
N LYS A 8 -7.97 1.55 -0.55
CA LYS A 8 -6.73 2.18 -0.06
C LYS A 8 -6.91 3.69 0.12
N GLU A 9 -7.62 4.34 -0.80
CA GLU A 9 -7.92 5.77 -0.73
C GLU A 9 -8.75 6.14 0.51
N LEU A 10 -9.78 5.35 0.81
CA LEU A 10 -10.60 5.58 1.99
C LEU A 10 -9.81 5.31 3.28
N PHE A 11 -8.88 4.36 3.25
CA PHE A 11 -8.02 4.07 4.39
C PHE A 11 -7.03 5.21 4.66
N VAL A 12 -6.48 5.83 3.61
CA VAL A 12 -5.67 7.06 3.72
C VAL A 12 -6.47 8.18 4.41
N ASP A 13 -7.69 8.44 3.96
CA ASP A 13 -8.54 9.49 4.55
C ASP A 13 -8.83 9.22 6.04
N VAL A 14 -9.02 7.95 6.42
CA VAL A 14 -9.18 7.54 7.81
C VAL A 14 -7.91 7.79 8.62
N LEU A 15 -6.73 7.47 8.09
CA LEU A 15 -5.46 7.72 8.78
C LEU A 15 -5.22 9.21 9.01
N ASP A 16 -5.48 10.05 8.01
CA ASP A 16 -5.37 11.50 8.16
C ASP A 16 -6.37 12.05 9.20
N TYR A 17 -7.61 11.55 9.16
CA TYR A 17 -8.61 11.92 10.15
C TYR A 17 -8.15 11.58 11.57
N LEU A 18 -7.62 10.37 11.78
CA LEU A 18 -7.10 9.94 13.06
C LEU A 18 -5.89 10.78 13.50
N ALA A 19 -5.01 11.14 12.58
CA ALA A 19 -3.84 11.96 12.87
C ALA A 19 -4.19 13.39 13.29
N ASP A 20 -5.21 13.99 12.67
CA ASP A 20 -5.50 15.42 12.80
C ASP A 20 -6.61 15.72 13.81
N TYR A 21 -7.64 14.90 13.88
CA TYR A 21 -8.88 15.25 14.57
C TYR A 21 -9.22 14.37 15.77
N GLU A 22 -8.76 13.11 15.77
CA GLU A 22 -9.13 12.18 16.83
C GLU A 22 -8.51 12.59 18.17
N HIS A 23 -9.32 12.58 19.22
CA HIS A 23 -8.86 12.79 20.59
C HIS A 23 -8.64 11.42 21.22
N PHE A 24 -7.38 11.02 21.32
CA PHE A 24 -6.96 9.74 21.90
C PHE A 24 -7.05 9.74 23.44
N GLU A 25 -8.23 10.07 23.97
CA GLU A 25 -8.45 10.14 25.41
C GLU A 25 -8.16 8.79 26.08
N GLY A 26 -7.30 8.82 27.10
CA GLY A 26 -6.93 7.62 27.84
C GLY A 26 -5.98 6.69 27.11
N LEU A 27 -5.55 7.03 25.89
CA LEU A 27 -4.57 6.24 25.15
C LEU A 27 -3.19 6.24 25.84
N ASP A 28 -2.84 7.32 26.56
CA ASP A 28 -1.65 7.39 27.41
C ASP A 28 -1.62 6.31 28.50
N LYS A 29 -2.77 5.69 28.83
CA LYS A 29 -2.85 4.58 29.80
C LYS A 29 -2.62 3.22 29.16
N VAL A 30 -2.66 3.15 27.83
CA VAL A 30 -2.50 1.93 27.02
C VAL A 30 -1.15 1.92 26.29
N LEU A 31 -0.64 3.10 25.95
CA LEU A 31 0.72 3.28 25.47
C LEU A 31 1.68 3.04 26.64
N GLU A 32 2.28 1.85 26.67
CA GLU A 32 3.34 1.50 27.63
C GLU A 32 4.70 2.03 27.13
N GLY A 33 5.51 2.62 28.01
CA GLY A 33 6.91 2.97 27.72
C GLY A 33 7.13 4.34 27.07
N ASP A 34 7.94 4.37 26.00
CA ASP A 34 8.50 5.58 25.37
C ASP A 34 7.64 6.18 24.25
N HIS A 35 6.42 5.66 24.03
CA HIS A 35 5.55 6.11 22.94
C HIS A 35 4.50 7.09 23.43
N THR A 36 4.47 8.26 22.82
CA THR A 36 3.49 9.31 23.09
C THR A 36 2.37 9.31 22.06
N VAL A 37 1.25 9.95 22.38
CA VAL A 37 0.18 10.24 21.41
C VAL A 37 0.70 11.01 20.19
N LEU A 38 1.74 11.84 20.37
CA LEU A 38 2.39 12.56 19.27
C LEU A 38 3.10 11.60 18.31
N ASP A 39 3.77 10.57 18.83
CA ASP A 39 4.44 9.55 18.02
C ASP A 39 3.42 8.76 17.21
N LEU A 40 2.28 8.43 17.80
CA LEU A 40 1.20 7.74 17.10
C LEU A 40 0.61 8.61 15.96
N ARG A 41 0.34 9.89 16.22
CA ARG A 41 -0.13 10.82 15.18
C ARG A 41 0.88 10.95 14.04
N SER A 42 2.17 11.01 14.38
CA SER A 42 3.25 11.06 13.40
C SER A 42 3.29 9.80 12.56
N ALA A 43 3.16 8.62 13.18
CA ALA A 43 3.09 7.35 12.48
C ALA A 43 1.89 7.26 11.52
N PHE A 44 0.71 7.75 11.92
CA PHE A 44 -0.46 7.79 11.04
C PHE A 44 -0.26 8.68 9.82
N ARG A 45 0.36 9.86 10.00
CA ARG A 45 0.70 10.75 8.86
C ARG A 45 1.71 10.12 7.92
N GLU A 46 2.74 9.48 8.47
CA GLU A 46 3.76 8.80 7.68
C GLU A 46 3.15 7.66 6.85
N LEU A 47 2.31 6.83 7.47
CA LEU A 47 1.57 5.77 6.78
C LEU A 47 0.62 6.30 5.70
N SER A 48 -0.12 7.38 5.99
CA SER A 48 -0.98 8.05 5.01
C SER A 48 -0.19 8.55 3.80
N LEU A 49 0.94 9.23 4.04
CA LEU A 49 1.81 9.74 2.99
C LEU A 49 2.38 8.61 2.13
N TYR A 50 2.87 7.55 2.77
CA TYR A 50 3.39 6.37 2.07
C TYR A 50 2.32 5.74 1.16
N LEU A 51 1.10 5.55 1.66
CA LEU A 51 0.00 4.98 0.90
C LEU A 51 -0.46 5.89 -0.25
N ARG A 52 -0.45 7.22 -0.08
CA ARG A 52 -0.72 8.17 -1.17
C ARG A 52 0.29 8.01 -2.30
N HIS A 53 1.58 7.90 -1.98
CA HIS A 53 2.62 7.64 -2.98
C HIS A 53 2.42 6.29 -3.69
N GLU A 54 2.00 5.25 -2.96
CA GLU A 54 1.71 3.95 -3.55
C GLU A 54 0.51 4.02 -4.52
N ILE A 55 -0.58 4.69 -4.12
CA ILE A 55 -1.76 4.92 -4.97
C ILE A 55 -1.39 5.73 -6.22
N GLU A 56 -0.55 6.76 -6.07
CA GLU A 56 -0.09 7.57 -7.21
C GLU A 56 0.82 6.78 -8.15
N ALA A 57 1.69 5.92 -7.60
CA ALA A 57 2.50 5.00 -8.40
C ALA A 57 1.60 4.04 -9.18
N GLU A 58 0.59 3.43 -8.53
CA GLU A 58 -0.39 2.57 -9.20
C GLU A 58 -1.17 3.30 -10.30
N LYS A 59 -1.48 4.59 -10.13
CA LYS A 59 -2.18 5.42 -11.13
C LYS A 59 -1.29 5.89 -12.28
N GLY A 60 0.00 6.13 -12.01
CA GLY A 60 1.00 6.55 -12.98
C GLY A 60 1.56 5.41 -13.82
N GLU A 61 1.36 4.17 -13.39
CA GLU A 61 1.74 2.99 -14.13
C GLU A 61 0.83 2.82 -15.36
N LYS A 62 1.36 3.22 -16.53
CA LYS A 62 0.86 2.78 -17.84
C LYS A 62 0.53 1.29 -17.74
N SER A 63 -0.69 0.93 -18.10
CA SER A 63 -1.20 -0.45 -18.14
C SER A 63 -0.09 -1.39 -18.61
N LEU A 64 0.41 -2.22 -17.70
CA LEU A 64 1.41 -3.24 -18.03
C LEU A 64 0.86 -4.06 -19.22
N PRO A 65 1.72 -4.47 -20.17
CA PRO A 65 1.38 -5.56 -21.06
C PRO A 65 0.79 -6.70 -20.23
N ASN A 66 -0.29 -7.35 -20.70
CA ASN A 66 -0.97 -8.37 -19.94
C ASN A 66 -0.13 -9.66 -19.88
N PHE A 67 0.93 -9.66 -19.06
CA PHE A 67 1.90 -10.74 -18.93
C PHE A 67 1.29 -12.00 -18.31
N GLN A 68 0.18 -11.85 -17.58
CA GLN A 68 -0.66 -12.97 -17.14
C GLN A 68 -1.20 -13.81 -18.30
N LYS A 69 -1.32 -13.21 -19.50
CA LYS A 69 -1.76 -13.88 -20.74
C LYS A 69 -0.61 -14.17 -21.71
N ASP A 70 0.62 -13.87 -21.34
CA ASP A 70 1.77 -14.08 -22.20
C ASP A 70 2.15 -15.58 -22.23
N GLU A 71 2.06 -16.19 -23.41
CA GLU A 71 2.32 -17.61 -23.63
C GLU A 71 3.81 -17.98 -23.45
N ARG A 72 4.71 -16.99 -23.41
CA ARG A 72 6.14 -17.20 -23.13
C ARG A 72 6.38 -17.63 -21.68
N PHE A 73 5.46 -17.35 -20.76
CA PHE A 73 5.57 -17.76 -19.37
C PHE A 73 4.92 -19.12 -19.09
N SER A 74 5.58 -19.89 -18.24
CA SER A 74 5.00 -21.13 -17.71
C SER A 74 3.71 -20.85 -16.93
N ILE A 75 2.83 -21.86 -16.82
CA ILE A 75 1.56 -21.75 -16.09
C ILE A 75 1.80 -21.29 -14.64
N LYS A 76 2.83 -21.86 -13.97
CA LYS A 76 3.20 -21.48 -12.60
C LYS A 76 3.61 -20.01 -12.48
N VAL A 77 4.29 -19.46 -13.49
CA VAL A 77 4.69 -18.05 -13.49
C VAL A 77 3.47 -17.16 -13.69
N ARG A 78 2.55 -17.51 -14.60
CA ARG A 78 1.30 -16.77 -14.80
C ARG A 78 0.39 -16.77 -13.57
N GLU A 79 0.32 -17.88 -12.85
CA GLU A 79 -0.37 -17.98 -11.55
C GLU A 79 0.30 -17.13 -10.46
N LEU A 80 1.63 -17.01 -10.49
CA LEU A 80 2.37 -16.14 -9.58
C LEU A 80 2.15 -14.66 -9.90
N LEU A 81 2.10 -14.27 -11.17
CA LEU A 81 1.82 -12.89 -11.57
C LEU A 81 0.38 -12.48 -11.25
N SER A 82 -0.59 -13.40 -11.34
CA SER A 82 -2.01 -13.08 -11.10
C SER A 82 -2.37 -12.80 -9.64
N ILE A 83 -1.52 -13.19 -8.68
CA ILE A 83 -1.71 -12.92 -7.25
C ILE A 83 -1.02 -11.63 -6.78
N LEU A 84 -0.18 -11.02 -7.62
CA LEU A 84 0.53 -9.79 -7.27
C LEU A 84 -0.34 -8.57 -7.55
N SER A 85 -0.11 -7.50 -6.78
CA SER A 85 -0.61 -6.19 -7.16
C SER A 85 0.09 -5.74 -8.45
N PRO A 86 -0.52 -4.89 -9.29
CA PRO A 86 0.12 -4.39 -10.51
C PRO A 86 1.51 -3.78 -10.27
N GLY A 87 1.69 -3.05 -9.16
CA GLY A 87 2.98 -2.46 -8.79
C GLY A 87 4.02 -3.50 -8.37
N ASP A 88 3.62 -4.57 -7.69
CA ASP A 88 4.54 -5.66 -7.33
C ASP A 88 4.91 -6.52 -8.55
N GLU A 89 3.93 -6.77 -9.43
CA GLU A 89 4.16 -7.40 -10.74
C GLU A 89 5.17 -6.57 -11.55
N ARG A 90 5.02 -5.25 -11.61
CA ARG A 90 5.97 -4.36 -12.28
C ARG A 90 7.37 -4.44 -11.68
N LYS A 91 7.51 -4.29 -10.36
CA LYS A 91 8.82 -4.36 -9.68
C LYS A 91 9.51 -5.68 -9.93
N LEU A 92 8.75 -6.78 -9.93
CA LEU A 92 9.26 -8.10 -10.22
C LEU A 92 9.76 -8.17 -11.67
N LEU A 93 8.93 -7.76 -12.64
CA LEU A 93 9.29 -7.81 -14.06
C LEU A 93 10.46 -6.87 -14.41
N ASP A 94 10.52 -5.68 -13.80
CA ASP A 94 11.63 -4.73 -13.91
C ASP A 94 12.94 -5.33 -13.36
N HIS A 95 12.86 -5.99 -12.20
CA HIS A 95 14.01 -6.66 -11.59
C HIS A 95 14.61 -7.75 -12.49
N PHE A 96 13.78 -8.41 -13.30
CA PHE A 96 14.22 -9.41 -14.27
C PHE A 96 14.51 -8.85 -15.67
N GLY A 97 14.44 -7.52 -15.85
CA GLY A 97 14.68 -6.87 -17.15
C GLY A 97 13.66 -7.23 -18.23
N LEU A 98 12.43 -7.59 -17.83
CA LEU A 98 11.34 -7.98 -18.72
C LEU A 98 10.48 -6.80 -19.18
N LEU A 99 10.70 -5.63 -18.58
CA LEU A 99 10.11 -4.36 -18.99
C LEU A 99 11.18 -3.58 -19.76
N ASP A 100 11.06 -3.55 -21.09
CA ASP A 100 11.87 -2.68 -21.92
C ASP A 100 11.62 -1.21 -21.51
N SER A 101 12.71 -0.48 -21.23
CA SER A 101 12.73 0.94 -20.88
C SER A 101 12.30 1.85 -22.03
#